data_AF-A0A9E0IFU7-F1
#
_entry.id   AF-A0A9E0IFU7-F1
#
_cell.length_a   1.000
_cell.length_b   1.000
_cell.length_c   1.000
_cell.angle_alpha   90.00
_cell.angle_beta   90.00
_cell.angle_gamma   90.00
#
_symmetry.space_group_name_H-M   'P 1'
#
loop_
_entity.id
_entity.type
_entity.pdbx_description
1 polymer ?
#
loop_
_entity_poly.entity_id
_entity_poly.type
_entity_poly.pdbx_seq_one_letter_code
_entity_poly.pdbx_strand_id
1 'polypeptide(L)'
;MQISEQARIEGQRYTVDAWHELFKRQHLPRVSKRCYIAGKHRPVVTTTIGTTKGLGIRKMSAFIEKVIAFAVADLGVAFTETRWENYR
;
A
#
# COMPACT_ATOMS: atom_id res chain seq x y z
N MET A 1 0.12 -0.86 13.31
CA MET A 1 1.04 -0.18 12.36
C MET A 1 1.23 1.22 12.90
N GLN A 2 2.46 1.64 13.18
CA GLN A 2 2.72 2.88 13.94
C GLN A 2 2.13 4.15 13.27
N ILE A 3 1.99 4.13 11.93
CA ILE A 3 1.35 5.21 11.17
C ILE A 3 -0.10 5.44 11.61
N SER A 4 -0.92 4.40 11.81
CA SER A 4 -2.34 4.58 12.17
C SER A 4 -2.53 5.19 13.56
N GLU A 5 -1.54 5.02 14.43
CA GLU A 5 -1.56 5.54 15.80
C GLU A 5 -1.11 7.01 15.84
N GLN A 6 -0.14 7.39 15.00
CA GLN A 6 0.48 8.72 15.03
C GLN A 6 -0.14 9.69 14.01
N ALA A 7 -0.44 9.24 12.79
CA ALA A 7 -0.83 10.12 11.69
C ALA A 7 -2.34 10.45 11.68
N ARG A 8 -2.65 11.68 11.27
CA ARG A 8 -4.02 12.16 10.99
C ARG A 8 -4.04 12.89 9.66
N ILE A 9 -5.05 12.62 8.84
CA ILE A 9 -5.34 13.39 7.63
C ILE A 9 -6.66 14.11 7.89
N GLU A 10 -6.71 15.43 7.66
CA GLU A 10 -7.91 16.26 7.87
C GLU A 10 -8.53 16.10 9.28
N GLY A 11 -7.68 15.89 10.30
CA GLY A 11 -8.10 15.68 11.68
C GLY A 11 -8.65 14.29 12.00
N GLN A 12 -8.82 13.41 11.01
CA GLN A 12 -9.30 12.04 11.19
C GLN A 12 -8.13 11.05 11.32
N ARG A 13 -8.34 10.03 12.17
CA ARG A 13 -7.48 8.84 12.24
C ARG A 13 -8.06 7.76 11.36
N TYR A 14 -7.17 7.05 10.68
CA TYR A 14 -7.54 5.95 9.79
C TYR A 14 -7.00 4.62 10.29
N THR A 15 -7.74 3.56 10.02
CA THR A 15 -7.34 2.19 10.37
C THR A 15 -6.12 1.76 9.55
N VAL A 16 -5.43 0.72 10.03
CA VAL A 16 -4.28 0.13 9.31
C VAL A 16 -4.66 -0.27 7.88
N ASP A 17 -5.85 -0.85 7.69
CA ASP A 17 -6.32 -1.28 6.38
C ASP A 17 -6.55 -0.11 5.42
N ALA A 18 -7.08 1.01 5.92
CA ALA A 18 -7.29 2.21 5.12
C ALA A 18 -5.96 2.83 4.66
N TRP A 19 -4.95 2.87 5.56
CA TRP A 19 -3.59 3.27 5.17
C TRP A 19 -2.99 2.33 4.15
N HIS A 20 -3.15 1.01 4.34
CA HIS A 20 -2.65 0.02 3.40
C HIS A 20 -3.32 0.13 2.02
N GLU A 21 -4.64 0.40 1.97
CA GLU A 21 -5.36 0.76 0.74
C GLU A 21 -4.75 1.96 0.02
N LEU A 22 -4.48 3.04 0.75
CA LEU A 22 -3.86 4.25 0.20
C LEU A 22 -2.48 3.94 -0.41
N PHE A 23 -1.61 3.25 0.34
CA PHE A 23 -0.26 2.94 -0.13
C PHE A 23 -0.25 2.00 -1.35
N LYS A 24 -1.17 1.01 -1.39
CA LYS A 24 -1.35 0.18 -2.59
C LYS A 24 -1.71 1.04 -3.81
N ARG A 25 -2.60 2.02 -3.66
CA ARG A 25 -3.01 2.93 -4.75
C ARG A 25 -1.87 3.82 -5.23
N GLN A 26 -1.00 4.26 -4.33
CA GLN A 26 0.09 5.19 -4.64
C GLN A 26 1.32 4.50 -5.22
N HIS A 27 1.67 3.31 -4.73
CA HIS A 27 2.96 2.69 -5.01
C HIS A 27 2.91 1.42 -5.85
N LEU A 28 1.76 0.74 -5.95
CA LEU A 28 1.63 -0.45 -6.78
C LEU A 28 1.10 -0.10 -8.17
N PRO A 29 1.66 -0.71 -9.22
CA PRO A 29 1.15 -0.52 -10.57
C PRO A 29 -0.28 -1.06 -10.67
N ARG A 30 -1.12 -0.36 -11.42
CA ARG A 30 -2.46 -0.85 -11.76
C ARG A 30 -2.35 -2.00 -12.75
N VAL A 31 -3.16 -3.03 -12.53
CA VAL A 31 -3.20 -4.21 -13.40
C VAL A 31 -4.48 -4.14 -14.22
N SER A 32 -4.33 -4.03 -15.53
CA SER A 32 -5.44 -4.10 -16.46
C SER A 32 -5.59 -5.52 -17.00
N LYS A 33 -6.79 -6.07 -16.93
CA LYS A 33 -7.12 -7.39 -17.49
C LYS A 33 -8.28 -7.25 -18.45
N ARG A 34 -8.20 -7.93 -19.59
CA ARG A 34 -9.35 -8.09 -20.48
C ARG A 34 -10.22 -9.21 -19.93
N CYS A 35 -11.49 -8.92 -19.69
CA CYS A 35 -12.49 -9.92 -19.33
C CYS A 35 -13.67 -9.86 -20.29
N TYR A 36 -14.28 -11.02 -20.52
CA TYR A 36 -15.56 -11.10 -21.18
C TYR A 36 -16.65 -10.99 -20.11
N ILE A 37 -17.55 -10.04 -20.30
CA ILE A 37 -18.68 -9.81 -19.39
C ILE A 37 -19.93 -10.32 -20.10
N ALA A 38 -20.77 -11.06 -19.38
CA ALA A 38 -22.03 -11.55 -19.90
C ALA A 38 -22.87 -10.38 -20.45
N GLY A 39 -23.42 -10.54 -21.66
CA GLY A 39 -24.19 -9.51 -22.35
C GLY A 39 -23.39 -8.49 -23.17
N LYS A 40 -22.05 -8.57 -23.18
CA LYS A 40 -21.21 -7.74 -24.07
C LYS A 40 -20.52 -8.56 -25.15
N HIS A 41 -20.67 -8.13 -26.40
CA HIS A 41 -20.07 -8.77 -27.57
C HIS A 41 -18.54 -8.55 -27.67
N ARG A 42 -18.00 -7.50 -27.06
CA ARG A 42 -16.56 -7.18 -27.08
C ARG A 42 -15.96 -7.33 -25.68
N PRO A 43 -14.69 -7.77 -25.57
CA PRO A 43 -14.00 -7.85 -24.30
C PRO A 43 -13.86 -6.46 -23.67
N VAL A 44 -14.06 -6.39 -22.36
CA VAL A 44 -13.92 -5.16 -21.56
C VAL A 44 -12.58 -5.19 -20.85
N VAL A 45 -11.92 -4.04 -20.79
CA VAL A 45 -10.70 -3.87 -19.99
C VAL A 45 -11.11 -3.41 -18.60
N THR A 46 -10.82 -4.23 -17.59
CA THR A 46 -11.03 -3.89 -16.19
C THR A 46 -9.67 -3.62 -15.54
N THR A 47 -9.55 -2.50 -14.85
CA THR A 47 -8.31 -2.11 -14.15
C THR A 47 -8.49 -2.26 -12.65
N THR A 48 -7.62 -3.05 -12.01
CA THR A 48 -7.61 -3.25 -10.56
C THR A 48 -6.30 -2.74 -9.97
N ILE A 49 -6.35 -2.30 -8.71
CA ILE A 49 -5.14 -1.93 -7.96
C ILE A 49 -4.29 -3.21 -7.78
N GLY A 50 -2.97 -3.07 -7.88
CA GLY A 50 -2.05 -4.18 -7.63
C GLY A 50 -2.21 -4.72 -6.21
N THR A 51 -2.06 -6.04 -6.05
CA THR A 51 -2.11 -6.69 -4.73
C THR A 51 -0.71 -6.82 -4.15
N THR A 52 -0.60 -6.72 -2.82
CA THR A 52 0.63 -7.08 -2.10
C THR A 52 0.79 -8.59 -1.95
N LYS A 53 -0.31 -9.35 -2.05
CA LYS A 53 -0.29 -10.83 -2.04
C LYS A 53 0.31 -11.35 -3.35
N GLY A 54 1.46 -12.01 -3.27
CA GLY A 54 2.19 -12.53 -4.43
C GLY A 54 3.29 -11.61 -4.96
N LEU A 55 3.60 -10.50 -4.28
CA LEU A 55 4.83 -9.75 -4.54
C LEU A 55 6.03 -10.57 -4.07
N GLY A 56 7.04 -10.71 -4.95
CA GLY A 56 8.34 -11.25 -4.54
C GLY A 56 9.03 -10.34 -3.51
N ILE A 57 9.89 -10.92 -2.69
CA ILE A 57 10.55 -10.27 -1.53
C ILE A 57 11.13 -8.89 -1.89
N ARG A 58 11.86 -8.79 -3.02
CA ARG A 58 12.45 -7.51 -3.47
C ARG A 58 11.42 -6.41 -3.71
N LYS A 59 10.28 -6.74 -4.33
CA LYS A 59 9.21 -5.77 -4.60
C LYS A 59 8.47 -5.39 -3.33
N MET A 60 8.34 -6.32 -2.39
CA MET A 60 7.79 -6.03 -1.07
C MET A 60 8.71 -5.10 -0.26
N SER A 61 10.03 -5.33 -0.26
CA SER A 61 11.00 -4.44 0.40
C SER A 61 10.91 -3.02 -0.15
N ALA A 62 10.94 -2.85 -1.47
CA ALA A 62 10.82 -1.54 -2.10
C ALA A 62 9.46 -0.87 -1.82
N PHE A 63 8.39 -1.63 -1.64
CA PHE A 63 7.10 -1.10 -1.21
C PHE A 63 7.15 -0.58 0.23
N ILE A 64 7.71 -1.36 1.15
CA ILE A 64 7.87 -0.98 2.56
C ILE A 64 8.74 0.29 2.70
N GLU A 65 9.86 0.36 2.00
CA GLU A 65 10.74 1.53 2.00
C GLU A 65 10.00 2.81 1.56
N LYS A 66 9.17 2.72 0.52
CA LYS A 66 8.34 3.85 0.07
C LYS A 66 7.31 4.27 1.11
N VAL A 67 6.67 3.30 1.77
CA VAL A 67 5.71 3.58 2.84
C VAL A 67 6.39 4.28 4.02
N ILE A 68 7.57 3.82 4.43
CA ILE A 68 8.35 4.45 5.51
C ILE A 68 8.76 5.87 5.10
N ALA A 69 9.28 6.05 3.88
CA ALA A 69 9.68 7.36 3.38
C ALA A 69 8.52 8.36 3.38
N PHE A 70 7.34 7.96 2.89
CA PHE A 70 6.14 8.80 2.93
C PHE A 70 5.71 9.11 4.36
N ALA A 71 5.72 8.11 5.24
CA ALA A 71 5.31 8.31 6.63
C ALA A 71 6.24 9.25 7.40
N VAL A 72 7.54 9.23 7.13
CA VAL A 72 8.50 10.16 7.76
C VAL A 72 8.39 11.55 7.13
N ALA A 73 8.40 11.65 5.80
CA ALA A 73 8.46 12.92 5.10
C ALA A 73 7.15 13.71 5.16
N ASP A 74 6.01 13.04 4.92
CA ASP A 74 4.71 13.71 4.75
C ASP A 74 3.86 13.65 6.03
N LEU A 75 4.00 12.59 6.84
CA LEU A 75 3.18 12.39 8.04
C LEU A 75 3.91 12.68 9.36
N GLY A 76 5.24 12.90 9.31
CA GLY A 76 6.05 13.16 10.51
C GLY A 76 6.05 12.00 11.52
N VAL A 77 5.78 10.77 11.07
CA VAL A 77 5.71 9.59 11.93
C VAL A 77 7.12 9.16 12.33
N ALA A 78 7.34 9.00 13.63
CA ALA A 78 8.58 8.43 14.15
C ALA A 78 8.42 6.91 14.30
N PHE A 79 9.22 6.15 13.55
CA PHE A 79 9.29 4.70 13.70
C PHE A 79 10.28 4.34 14.80
N THR A 80 9.81 3.71 15.88
CA THR A 80 10.67 3.36 17.02
C THR A 80 11.44 2.06 16.82
N GLU A 81 11.05 1.23 15.84
CA GLU A 81 11.69 -0.06 15.59
C GLU A 81 12.30 -0.10 14.19
N THR A 82 13.61 0.08 14.12
CA THR A 82 14.40 -0.02 12.88
C THR A 82 15.47 -1.13 12.95
N ARG A 83 15.62 -1.84 14.09
CA ARG A 83 16.73 -2.77 14.28
C ARG A 83 16.27 -4.20 14.55
N TRP A 84 16.54 -5.05 13.56
CA TRP A 84 16.56 -6.52 13.68
C TRP A 84 17.50 -7.03 14.79
N GLU A 85 18.46 -6.19 15.22
CA GLU A 85 19.41 -6.47 16.31
C GLU A 85 18.76 -6.67 17.68
N ASN A 86 17.52 -6.18 17.89
CA ASN A 86 16.82 -6.27 19.17
C ASN A 86 16.07 -7.60 19.37
N TYR A 87 16.10 -8.51 18.39
CA TYR A 87 15.48 -9.84 18.45
C TYR A 87 16.54 -10.94 18.55
N ARG A 88 17.52 -10.79 19.46
CA ARG A 88 18.53 -11.81 19.75
C ARG A 88 18.32 -12.44 21.12
#